data_AF-A0A068VCA2-F1
#
_entry.id   AF-A0A068VCA2-F1
#
_cell.length_a   1.000
_cell.length_b   1.000
_cell.length_c   1.000
_cell.angle_alpha   90.00
_cell.angle_beta   90.00
_cell.angle_gamma   90.00
#
_symmetry.space_group_name_H-M   'P 1'
#
loop_
_entity.id
_entity.type
_entity.pdbx_description
1 polymer ?
#
loop_
_entity_poly.entity_id
_entity_poly.type
_entity_poly.pdbx_seq_one_letter_code
_entity_poly.pdbx_strand_id
1 'polypeptide(L)'
;MTLIIRGGKVKFVKNVVRYCTARLRRLYKSLKFTHGRGKYSKRAITASMVTEVRYLHVVLYTAERAWSHAMEKKTLPDGPNARQRGYLIGRLRKAVKWATLFQDLCSIKGDSRTSLEAENSESVDQINSPRFSINVLQLLKSAQMQHGLRFGDYARYRRYCTARLRRLYKSLKFTHGRGKYSKRAITASMVTEVRYLHVVLYTAERAWSHAMEKKTLPDGPNARQRGYLIGRLRKAVKWATLFQDLCSIKGDSRTSLEAEVC
;
A
#
# COMPACT_ATOMS: atom_id res chain seq x y z
N MET A 1 -17.03 -8.34 8.92
CA MET A 1 -16.95 -9.82 8.82
C MET A 1 -15.57 -10.16 8.30
N THR A 2 -14.83 -11.05 8.98
CA THR A 2 -13.52 -11.50 8.51
C THR A 2 -13.62 -12.98 8.16
N LEU A 3 -13.21 -13.33 6.94
CA LEU A 3 -13.12 -14.73 6.50
C LEU A 3 -11.99 -15.42 7.24
N ILE A 4 -12.26 -16.58 7.85
CA ILE A 4 -11.22 -17.50 8.30
C ILE A 4 -11.45 -18.81 7.56
N ILE A 5 -10.52 -19.16 6.67
CA ILE A 5 -10.57 -20.40 5.89
C ILE A 5 -10.10 -21.54 6.78
N ARG A 6 -10.91 -22.59 6.91
CA ARG A 6 -10.53 -23.80 7.66
C ARG A 6 -10.95 -25.04 6.88
N GLY A 7 -9.97 -25.79 6.34
CA GLY A 7 -10.21 -27.08 5.69
C GLY A 7 -11.29 -27.05 4.61
N GLY A 8 -11.24 -26.05 3.72
CA GLY A 8 -12.22 -25.89 2.62
C GLY A 8 -13.62 -25.40 3.04
N LYS A 9 -13.90 -25.19 4.34
CA LYS A 9 -15.18 -24.62 4.79
C LYS A 9 -14.99 -23.19 5.31
N VAL A 10 -15.58 -22.24 4.59
CA VAL A 10 -15.66 -20.83 4.99
C VAL A 10 -16.66 -20.70 6.14
N LYS A 11 -16.19 -20.31 7.33
CA LYS A 11 -17.08 -20.01 8.47
C LYS A 11 -17.05 -18.52 8.76
N PHE A 12 -18.23 -17.88 8.69
CA PHE A 12 -18.42 -16.50 9.13
C PHE A 12 -18.36 -16.42 10.66
N VAL A 13 -17.27 -15.86 11.20
CA VAL A 13 -17.15 -15.61 12.64
C VAL A 13 -17.68 -14.21 12.94
N LYS A 14 -18.89 -14.12 13.51
CA LYS A 14 -19.53 -12.84 13.90
C LYS A 14 -18.73 -12.06 14.96
N ASN A 15 -17.83 -12.70 15.70
CA ASN A 15 -17.00 -12.04 16.72
C ASN A 15 -15.64 -12.75 16.88
N VAL A 16 -14.62 -12.29 16.14
CA VAL A 16 -13.27 -12.86 16.10
C VAL A 16 -12.60 -12.82 17.48
N VAL A 17 -12.79 -11.74 18.26
CA VAL A 17 -12.30 -11.63 19.63
C VAL A 17 -12.79 -12.79 20.52
N ARG A 18 -14.11 -13.06 20.50
CA ARG A 18 -14.72 -14.15 21.28
C ARG A 18 -14.19 -15.50 20.82
N TYR A 19 -14.11 -15.70 19.51
CA TYR A 19 -13.58 -16.95 18.93
C TYR A 19 -12.14 -17.23 19.36
N CYS A 20 -11.22 -16.29 19.12
CA CYS A 20 -9.80 -16.46 19.47
C CYS A 20 -9.64 -16.62 20.99
N THR A 21 -10.43 -15.93 21.81
CA THR A 21 -10.39 -16.10 23.27
C THR A 21 -10.80 -17.51 23.71
N ALA A 22 -11.90 -18.05 23.17
CA ALA A 22 -12.34 -19.41 23.48
C ALA A 22 -11.37 -20.48 22.96
N ARG A 23 -10.73 -20.24 21.81
CA ARG A 23 -9.73 -21.14 21.22
C ARG A 23 -8.45 -21.14 22.03
N LEU A 24 -7.94 -19.96 22.41
CA LEU A 24 -6.77 -19.81 23.28
C LEU A 24 -6.98 -20.49 24.64
N ARG A 25 -8.13 -20.29 25.28
CA ARG A 25 -8.44 -20.97 26.56
C ARG A 25 -8.35 -22.50 26.44
N ARG A 26 -8.89 -23.07 25.37
CA ARG A 26 -8.82 -24.51 25.09
C ARG A 26 -7.39 -24.98 24.85
N LEU A 27 -6.61 -24.24 24.05
CA LEU A 27 -5.21 -24.56 23.76
C LEU A 27 -4.33 -24.48 25.02
N TYR A 28 -4.49 -23.43 25.83
CA TYR A 28 -3.75 -23.29 27.09
C TYR A 28 -4.05 -24.43 28.06
N LYS A 29 -5.33 -24.86 28.16
CA LYS A 29 -5.71 -26.01 28.98
C LYS A 29 -5.10 -27.31 28.44
N SER A 30 -5.17 -27.55 27.12
CA SER A 30 -4.64 -28.79 26.53
C SER A 30 -3.12 -28.89 26.63
N LEU A 31 -2.41 -27.77 26.50
CA LEU A 31 -0.94 -27.70 26.58
C LEU A 31 -0.42 -27.66 28.03
N LYS A 32 -1.30 -27.72 29.03
CA LYS A 32 -0.98 -27.48 30.45
C LYS A 32 -0.17 -26.18 30.65
N PHE A 33 -0.37 -25.21 29.75
CA PHE A 33 0.25 -23.89 29.78
C PHE A 33 -0.69 -22.92 30.50
N THR A 34 -1.16 -23.30 31.67
CA THR A 34 -1.97 -22.43 32.53
C THR A 34 -1.03 -21.72 33.51
N HIS A 35 -1.24 -20.43 33.72
CA HIS A 35 -0.60 -19.74 34.84
C HIS A 35 -1.12 -20.38 36.14
N GLY A 36 -0.23 -20.91 36.98
CA GLY A 36 -0.60 -21.52 38.26
C GLY A 36 -1.29 -20.52 39.20
N ARG A 37 -1.79 -21.02 40.34
CA ARG A 37 -2.25 -20.13 41.43
C ARG A 37 -1.02 -19.44 42.03
N GLY A 38 -0.92 -18.11 41.92
CA GLY A 38 0.21 -17.33 42.40
C GLY A 38 0.42 -16.02 41.63
N LYS A 39 1.51 -15.30 41.92
CA LYS A 39 1.90 -14.08 41.19
C LYS A 39 2.09 -14.40 39.70
N TYR A 40 1.57 -13.54 38.82
CA TYR A 40 1.70 -13.71 37.38
C TYR A 40 3.18 -13.72 36.97
N SER A 41 3.66 -14.86 36.48
CA SER A 41 4.94 -14.96 35.79
C SER A 41 4.73 -15.10 34.29
N LYS A 42 5.39 -14.23 33.52
CA LYS A 42 5.31 -14.24 32.06
C LYS A 42 6.13 -15.39 31.52
N ARG A 43 5.47 -16.49 31.15
CA ARG A 43 6.08 -17.58 30.38
C ARG A 43 6.17 -17.18 28.91
N ALA A 44 7.39 -17.00 28.40
CA ALA A 44 7.64 -16.77 26.97
C ALA A 44 7.49 -18.10 26.21
N ILE A 45 7.00 -18.03 24.96
CA ILE A 45 7.00 -19.18 24.05
C ILE A 45 8.31 -19.10 23.27
N THR A 46 9.25 -19.99 23.56
CA THR A 46 10.55 -20.10 22.86
C THR A 46 10.54 -21.27 21.89
N ALA A 47 11.48 -21.29 20.94
CA ALA A 47 11.59 -22.36 19.94
C ALA A 47 11.77 -23.76 20.56
N SER A 48 12.47 -23.85 21.69
CA SER A 48 12.65 -25.09 22.45
C SER A 48 11.35 -25.67 23.03
N MET A 49 10.35 -24.83 23.28
CA MET A 49 9.04 -25.25 23.81
C MET A 49 8.06 -25.70 22.72
N VAL A 50 8.34 -25.40 21.45
CA VAL A 50 7.48 -25.76 20.32
C VAL A 50 7.76 -27.21 19.94
N THR A 51 7.14 -28.13 20.67
CA THR A 51 7.16 -29.57 20.38
C THR A 51 6.03 -30.00 19.44
N GLU A 52 4.97 -29.20 19.36
CA GLU A 52 3.79 -29.50 18.56
C GLU A 52 3.18 -28.24 17.93
N VAL A 53 2.45 -28.41 16.83
CA VAL A 53 1.74 -27.34 16.09
C VAL A 53 0.79 -26.53 16.98
N ARG A 54 0.27 -27.14 18.06
CA ARG A 54 -0.62 -26.46 19.01
C ARG A 54 0.02 -25.22 19.65
N TYR A 55 1.34 -25.18 19.82
CA TYR A 55 2.06 -23.99 20.31
C TYR A 55 2.04 -22.85 19.29
N LEU A 56 2.23 -23.15 18.00
CA LEU A 56 2.13 -22.17 16.92
C LEU A 56 0.72 -21.57 16.84
N HIS A 57 -0.32 -22.39 17.02
CA HIS A 57 -1.69 -21.91 17.12
C HIS A 57 -1.92 -20.93 18.28
N VAL A 58 -1.25 -21.12 19.42
CA VAL A 58 -1.35 -20.15 20.53
C VAL A 58 -0.82 -18.79 20.09
N VAL A 59 0.35 -18.76 19.45
CA VAL A 59 0.97 -17.53 18.95
C VAL A 59 0.07 -16.86 17.91
N LEU A 60 -0.41 -17.61 16.92
CA LEU A 60 -1.32 -17.12 15.88
C LEU A 60 -2.61 -16.53 16.48
N TYR A 61 -3.34 -17.27 17.31
CA TYR A 61 -4.60 -16.79 17.89
C TYR A 61 -4.41 -15.62 18.87
N THR A 62 -3.22 -15.46 19.48
CA THR A 62 -2.92 -14.26 20.27
C THR A 62 -2.69 -13.03 19.40
N ALA A 63 -2.03 -13.18 18.24
CA ALA A 63 -1.87 -12.12 17.24
C ALA A 63 -3.23 -11.69 16.68
N GLU A 64 -4.03 -12.65 16.19
CA GLU A 64 -5.36 -12.39 15.62
C GLU A 64 -6.30 -11.70 16.62
N ARG A 65 -6.31 -12.14 17.88
CA ARG A 65 -7.13 -11.51 18.92
C ARG A 65 -6.71 -10.07 19.18
N ALA A 66 -5.40 -9.80 19.22
CA ALA A 66 -4.89 -8.44 19.45
C ALA A 66 -5.23 -7.52 18.27
N TRP A 67 -5.09 -8.01 17.04
CA TRP A 67 -5.47 -7.29 15.83
C TRP A 67 -6.97 -7.04 15.77
N SER A 68 -7.80 -8.05 16.05
CA SER A 68 -9.26 -7.93 16.05
C SER A 68 -9.76 -6.90 17.07
N HIS A 69 -9.18 -6.83 18.27
CA HIS A 69 -9.50 -5.79 19.24
C HIS A 69 -9.15 -4.37 18.75
N ALA A 70 -8.04 -4.22 17.99
CA ALA A 70 -7.69 -2.94 17.40
C ALA A 70 -8.66 -2.55 16.29
N MET A 71 -9.05 -3.50 15.44
CA MET A 71 -9.95 -3.23 14.31
C MET A 71 -11.38 -2.90 14.75
N GLU A 72 -11.92 -3.58 15.76
CA GLU A 72 -13.25 -3.28 16.33
C GLU A 72 -13.35 -1.82 16.79
N LYS A 73 -12.25 -1.24 17.30
CA LYS A 73 -12.20 0.17 17.72
C LYS A 73 -11.99 1.16 16.57
N LYS A 74 -11.43 0.70 15.45
CA LYS A 74 -11.25 1.50 14.22
C LYS A 74 -12.56 1.68 13.47
N THR A 75 -13.48 0.73 13.58
CA THR A 75 -14.77 0.71 12.85
C THR A 75 -15.92 1.41 13.59
N LEU A 76 -15.66 2.17 14.65
CA LEU A 76 -16.71 2.96 15.32
C LEU A 76 -17.18 4.10 14.40
N PRO A 77 -18.49 4.41 14.35
CA PRO A 77 -19.05 5.45 13.51
C PRO A 77 -18.43 6.84 13.75
N ASP A 78 -18.14 7.19 15.01
CA ASP A 78 -17.52 8.48 15.39
C ASP A 78 -15.97 8.44 15.40
N GLY A 79 -15.37 7.28 15.10
CA GLY A 79 -13.94 7.05 15.22
C GLY A 79 -13.39 7.02 16.66
N PRO A 80 -12.12 6.66 16.86
CA PRO A 80 -11.55 6.53 18.20
C PRO A 80 -11.09 7.88 18.80
N ASN A 81 -11.47 8.12 20.06
CA ASN A 81 -10.98 9.25 20.86
C ASN A 81 -9.48 9.11 21.22
N ALA A 82 -8.84 10.16 21.77
CA ALA A 82 -7.39 10.17 22.04
C ALA A 82 -6.92 8.99 22.92
N ARG A 83 -7.67 8.64 23.98
CA ARG A 83 -7.36 7.50 24.86
C ARG A 83 -7.49 6.16 24.13
N GLN A 84 -8.51 6.02 23.31
CA GLN A 84 -8.75 4.84 22.47
C GLN A 84 -7.69 4.68 21.38
N ARG A 85 -7.15 5.78 20.83
CA ARG A 85 -6.01 5.74 19.90
C ARG A 85 -4.77 5.14 20.55
N GLY A 86 -4.44 5.56 21.78
CA GLY A 86 -3.33 4.97 22.54
C GLY A 86 -3.51 3.47 22.78
N TYR A 87 -4.71 3.06 23.21
CA TYR A 87 -5.06 1.65 23.37
C TYR A 87 -4.93 0.85 22.06
N LEU A 88 -5.43 1.40 20.95
CA LEU A 88 -5.38 0.78 19.63
C LEU A 88 -3.94 0.58 19.15
N ILE A 89 -3.09 1.60 19.29
CA ILE A 89 -1.66 1.50 18.95
C ILE A 89 -0.98 0.42 19.79
N GLY A 90 -1.26 0.37 21.09
CA GLY A 90 -0.74 -0.68 21.97
C GLY A 90 -1.16 -2.09 21.54
N ARG A 91 -2.42 -2.26 21.11
CA ARG A 91 -2.94 -3.54 20.58
C ARG A 91 -2.32 -3.92 19.25
N LEU A 92 -2.15 -2.98 18.32
CA LEU A 92 -1.47 -3.22 17.05
C LEU A 92 -0.01 -3.62 17.25
N ARG A 93 0.73 -2.90 18.10
CA ARG A 93 2.12 -3.27 18.46
C ARG A 93 2.18 -4.68 19.04
N LYS A 94 1.22 -5.05 19.88
CA LYS A 94 1.11 -6.41 20.42
C LYS A 94 0.83 -7.43 19.32
N ALA A 95 -0.08 -7.15 18.38
CA ALA A 95 -0.38 -8.04 17.26
C ALA A 95 0.86 -8.28 16.40
N VAL A 96 1.58 -7.22 16.03
CA VAL A 96 2.84 -7.30 15.27
C VAL A 96 3.86 -8.16 16.02
N LYS A 97 4.07 -7.91 17.31
CA LYS A 97 5.02 -8.69 18.13
C LYS A 97 4.71 -10.20 18.14
N TRP A 98 3.44 -10.57 18.18
CA TRP A 98 3.06 -11.99 18.13
C TRP A 98 3.14 -12.56 16.70
N ALA A 99 2.86 -11.76 15.67
CA ALA A 99 3.02 -12.16 14.28
C ALA A 99 4.49 -12.41 13.92
N THR A 100 5.41 -11.53 14.34
CA THR A 100 6.85 -11.73 14.13
C THR A 100 7.34 -12.98 14.85
N LEU A 101 6.94 -13.18 16.10
CA LEU A 101 7.26 -14.41 16.83
C LEU A 101 6.70 -15.67 16.14
N PHE A 102 5.50 -15.59 15.54
CA PHE A 102 4.94 -16.69 14.78
C PHE A 102 5.79 -17.01 13.56
N GLN A 103 6.21 -16.00 12.81
CA GLN A 103 7.07 -16.15 11.65
C GLN A 103 8.43 -16.75 12.01
N ASP A 104 9.06 -16.26 13.09
CA ASP A 104 10.34 -16.78 13.60
C ASP A 104 10.22 -18.26 14.04
N LEU A 105 9.10 -18.64 14.67
CA LEU A 105 8.90 -20.03 15.08
C LEU A 105 8.58 -20.93 13.89
N CYS A 106 7.84 -20.44 12.90
CA CYS A 106 7.56 -21.18 11.66
C CYS A 106 8.82 -21.37 10.82
N SER A 107 9.77 -20.42 10.80
CA SER A 107 11.03 -20.63 10.07
C SER A 107 11.94 -21.66 10.74
N ILE A 108 11.91 -21.76 12.07
CA ILE A 108 12.73 -22.73 12.83
C ILE A 108 12.09 -24.12 12.90
N LYS A 109 10.75 -24.21 12.97
CA LYS A 109 10.01 -25.46 13.25
C LYS A 109 9.01 -25.88 12.18
N GLY A 110 8.79 -25.06 11.14
CA GLY A 110 7.80 -25.35 10.10
C GLY A 110 8.29 -26.41 9.13
N ASP A 111 7.38 -27.30 8.73
CA ASP A 111 7.60 -28.15 7.55
C ASP A 111 7.70 -27.27 6.30
N SER A 112 8.40 -27.73 5.25
CA SER A 112 8.64 -26.97 4.01
C SER A 112 7.39 -26.32 3.41
N ARG A 113 6.21 -26.92 3.65
CA ARG A 113 4.89 -26.41 3.23
C ARG A 113 4.45 -25.13 3.97
N THR A 114 4.71 -25.01 5.27
CA THR A 114 4.32 -23.83 6.06
C THR A 114 5.21 -22.61 5.79
N SER A 115 6.48 -22.82 5.44
CA SER A 115 7.38 -21.76 5.01
C SER A 115 6.95 -21.19 3.65
N LEU A 116 6.55 -22.06 2.72
CA LEU A 116 6.00 -21.67 1.41
C LEU A 116 4.68 -20.89 1.54
N GLU A 117 3.78 -21.27 2.45
CA GLU A 117 2.52 -20.54 2.68
C GLU A 117 2.73 -19.16 3.34
N ALA A 118 3.80 -18.98 4.12
CA ALA A 118 4.16 -17.69 4.72
C ALA A 118 4.71 -16.69 3.68
N GLU A 119 5.56 -17.16 2.76
CA GLU A 119 6.01 -16.37 1.61
C GLU A 119 4.85 -16.02 0.67
N ASN A 120 3.90 -16.94 0.50
CA ASN A 120 2.73 -16.72 -0.34
C ASN A 120 1.74 -15.68 0.23
N SER A 121 1.86 -15.28 1.51
CA SER A 121 0.95 -14.28 2.10
C SER A 121 1.19 -12.85 1.58
N GLU A 122 2.40 -12.52 1.10
CA GLU A 122 2.67 -11.25 0.41
C GLU A 122 2.03 -11.21 -1.00
N SER A 123 1.77 -12.38 -1.60
CA SER A 123 1.16 -12.49 -2.93
C SER A 123 -0.38 -12.37 -2.89
N VAL A 124 -1.03 -12.80 -1.80
CA VAL A 124 -2.51 -12.81 -1.70
C VAL A 124 -3.11 -11.40 -1.70
N ASP A 125 -2.42 -10.39 -1.17
CA ASP A 125 -2.88 -8.99 -1.24
C ASP A 125 -2.83 -8.41 -2.67
N GLN A 126 -1.99 -8.98 -3.55
CA GLN A 126 -1.93 -8.61 -4.97
C GLN A 126 -3.01 -9.30 -5.81
N ILE A 127 -3.47 -10.49 -5.41
CA ILE A 127 -4.44 -11.31 -6.15
C ILE A 127 -5.87 -10.72 -6.05
N ASN A 128 -6.20 -9.98 -4.99
CA ASN A 128 -7.54 -9.38 -4.78
C ASN A 128 -7.61 -7.85 -4.93
N SER A 129 -6.52 -7.19 -5.31
CA SER A 129 -6.56 -5.76 -5.63
C SER A 129 -7.00 -5.56 -7.09
N PRO A 130 -8.02 -4.72 -7.38
CA PRO A 130 -8.41 -4.45 -8.76
C PRO A 130 -7.21 -3.89 -9.54
N ARG A 131 -6.85 -4.56 -10.63
CA ARG A 131 -5.80 -4.11 -11.55
C ARG A 131 -6.38 -3.07 -12.50
N PHE A 132 -5.65 -1.99 -12.71
CA PHE A 132 -6.06 -0.88 -13.57
C PHE A 132 -5.51 -1.07 -14.98
N SER A 133 -6.36 -0.92 -15.99
CA SER A 133 -5.97 -0.93 -17.40
C SER A 133 -5.91 0.49 -17.94
N ILE A 134 -4.78 0.87 -18.54
CA ILE A 134 -4.56 2.16 -19.22
C ILE A 134 -3.77 1.90 -20.50
N ASN A 135 -4.26 2.40 -21.62
CA ASN A 135 -3.46 2.49 -22.85
C ASN A 135 -2.64 3.79 -22.81
N VAL A 136 -1.47 3.73 -22.19
CA VAL A 136 -0.60 4.87 -21.87
C VAL A 136 -0.14 5.56 -23.14
N LEU A 137 0.31 4.77 -24.12
CA LEU A 137 0.83 5.32 -25.39
C LEU A 137 -0.26 6.04 -26.17
N GLN A 138 -1.42 5.42 -26.34
CA GLN A 138 -2.55 6.04 -27.04
C GLN A 138 -3.03 7.30 -26.31
N LEU A 139 -3.12 7.25 -24.97
CA LEU A 139 -3.53 8.40 -24.15
C LEU A 139 -2.57 9.58 -24.32
N LEU A 140 -1.25 9.33 -24.29
CA LEU A 140 -0.23 10.36 -24.47
C LEU A 140 -0.28 10.94 -25.88
N LYS A 141 -0.24 10.10 -26.91
CA LYS A 141 -0.22 10.55 -28.31
C LYS A 141 -1.46 11.35 -28.66
N SER A 142 -2.64 10.89 -28.27
CA SER A 142 -3.90 11.62 -28.49
C SER A 142 -3.90 12.99 -27.77
N ALA A 143 -3.49 13.03 -26.49
CA ALA A 143 -3.42 14.28 -25.74
C ALA A 143 -2.40 15.27 -26.33
N GLN A 144 -1.23 14.81 -26.75
CA GLN A 144 -0.19 15.64 -27.35
C GLN A 144 -0.68 16.24 -28.69
N MET A 145 -1.21 15.40 -29.58
CA MET A 145 -1.71 15.83 -30.89
C MET A 145 -2.87 16.83 -30.78
N GLN A 146 -3.80 16.61 -29.86
CA GLN A 146 -4.97 17.47 -29.68
C GLN A 146 -4.63 18.81 -29.00
N HIS A 147 -3.61 18.86 -28.14
CA HIS A 147 -3.36 20.01 -27.26
C HIS A 147 -2.07 20.78 -27.55
N GLY A 148 -1.58 20.74 -28.79
CA GLY A 148 -0.59 21.70 -29.30
C GLY A 148 0.64 21.08 -29.94
N LEU A 149 1.01 19.85 -29.59
CA LEU A 149 2.25 19.25 -30.11
C LEU A 149 2.18 18.89 -31.59
N ARG A 150 0.98 18.82 -32.19
CA ARG A 150 0.84 18.75 -33.65
C ARG A 150 1.56 19.90 -34.38
N PHE A 151 1.67 21.06 -33.73
CA PHE A 151 2.34 22.25 -34.26
C PHE A 151 3.59 22.64 -33.44
N GLY A 152 4.10 21.75 -32.57
CA GLY A 152 5.24 22.05 -31.70
C GLY A 152 4.96 23.06 -30.57
N ASP A 153 3.69 23.37 -30.26
CA ASP A 153 3.32 24.31 -29.19
C ASP A 153 3.36 23.63 -27.80
N TYR A 154 4.57 23.50 -27.25
CA TYR A 154 4.79 22.94 -25.92
C TYR A 154 4.17 23.79 -24.80
N ALA A 155 4.09 25.12 -24.97
CA ALA A 155 3.50 25.99 -23.95
C ALA A 155 2.00 25.72 -23.78
N ARG A 156 1.28 25.49 -24.89
CA ARG A 156 -0.14 25.08 -24.88
C ARG A 156 -0.32 23.71 -24.25
N TYR A 157 0.52 22.74 -24.56
CA TYR A 157 0.44 21.41 -23.95
C TYR A 157 0.72 21.45 -22.44
N ARG A 158 1.68 22.25 -21.99
CA ARG A 158 1.95 22.48 -20.55
C ARG A 158 0.73 23.08 -19.83
N ARG A 159 0.04 24.05 -20.45
CA ARG A 159 -1.20 24.64 -19.91
C ARG A 159 -2.30 23.59 -19.80
N TYR A 160 -2.48 22.77 -20.83
CA TYR A 160 -3.41 21.64 -20.80
C TYR A 160 -3.11 20.67 -19.65
N CYS A 161 -1.86 20.21 -19.51
CA CYS A 161 -1.46 19.31 -18.42
C CYS A 161 -1.74 19.93 -17.05
N THR A 162 -1.49 21.23 -16.88
CA THR A 162 -1.79 21.96 -15.64
C THR A 162 -3.29 21.98 -15.34
N ALA A 163 -4.12 22.26 -16.34
CA ALA A 163 -5.57 22.25 -16.19
C ALA A 163 -6.11 20.84 -15.90
N ARG A 164 -5.59 19.82 -16.59
CA ARG A 164 -5.94 18.40 -16.39
C ARG A 164 -5.60 17.96 -14.96
N LEU A 165 -4.39 18.24 -14.49
CA LEU A 165 -3.97 17.97 -13.11
C LEU A 165 -4.88 18.64 -12.09
N ARG A 166 -5.23 19.91 -12.29
CA ARG A 166 -6.15 20.63 -11.39
C ARG A 166 -7.51 19.92 -11.28
N ARG A 167 -8.07 19.46 -12.41
CA ARG A 167 -9.33 18.71 -12.43
C ARG A 167 -9.21 17.36 -11.72
N LEU A 168 -8.12 16.61 -11.97
CA LEU A 168 -7.85 15.33 -11.33
C LEU A 168 -7.69 15.46 -9.80
N TYR A 169 -6.90 16.43 -9.34
CA TYR A 169 -6.74 16.69 -7.91
C TYR A 169 -8.06 17.05 -7.23
N LYS A 170 -8.91 17.86 -7.89
CA LYS A 170 -10.24 18.21 -7.38
C LYS A 170 -11.17 16.99 -7.35
N SER A 171 -11.21 16.18 -8.42
CA SER A 171 -12.09 15.01 -8.50
C SER A 171 -11.71 13.91 -7.51
N LEU A 172 -10.42 13.76 -7.22
CA LEU A 172 -9.89 12.79 -6.24
C LEU A 172 -9.95 13.31 -4.80
N LYS A 173 -10.39 14.56 -4.57
CA LYS A 173 -10.26 15.26 -3.27
C LYS A 173 -8.82 15.19 -2.71
N PHE A 174 -7.84 15.14 -3.62
CA PHE A 174 -6.42 15.01 -3.31
C PHE A 174 -5.74 16.38 -3.45
N THR A 175 -6.23 17.39 -2.73
CA THR A 175 -5.62 18.72 -2.76
C THR A 175 -4.52 18.85 -1.70
N HIS A 176 -3.59 19.77 -1.92
CA HIS A 176 -2.45 20.06 -1.04
C HIS A 176 -2.78 21.06 0.08
N GLY A 177 -4.06 21.16 0.47
CA GLY A 177 -4.56 22.15 1.43
C GLY A 177 -5.07 23.45 0.78
N ARG A 178 -5.93 24.17 1.49
CA ARG A 178 -6.46 25.49 1.14
C ARG A 178 -5.83 26.51 2.11
N GLY A 179 -4.60 26.93 1.82
CA GLY A 179 -3.78 27.76 2.71
C GLY A 179 -2.33 27.26 2.75
N LYS A 180 -1.94 26.62 3.85
CA LYS A 180 -0.60 26.04 3.98
C LYS A 180 -0.45 24.80 3.09
N TYR A 181 0.62 24.78 2.29
CA TYR A 181 0.95 23.65 1.43
C TYR A 181 1.29 22.42 2.28
N SER A 182 0.54 21.33 2.07
CA SER A 182 0.83 20.02 2.62
C SER A 182 1.19 19.05 1.50
N LYS A 183 2.45 18.60 1.50
CA LYS A 183 2.93 17.61 0.54
C LYS A 183 2.26 16.27 0.83
N ARG A 184 1.50 15.77 -0.15
CA ARG A 184 0.88 14.44 -0.10
C ARG A 184 1.54 13.58 -1.15
N ALA A 185 2.30 12.57 -0.71
CA ALA A 185 2.91 11.60 -1.61
C ALA A 185 1.83 10.62 -2.11
N ILE A 186 1.97 10.18 -3.37
CA ILE A 186 1.13 9.13 -3.94
C ILE A 186 1.89 7.82 -3.69
N THR A 187 1.33 6.97 -2.82
CA THR A 187 1.87 5.63 -2.50
C THR A 187 0.94 4.56 -3.08
N ALA A 188 1.43 3.34 -3.26
CA ALA A 188 0.64 2.23 -3.82
C ALA A 188 -0.66 1.96 -3.05
N SER A 189 -0.66 2.16 -1.72
CA SER A 189 -1.84 2.05 -0.86
C SER A 189 -2.92 3.11 -1.12
N MET A 190 -2.53 4.27 -1.68
CA MET A 190 -3.45 5.37 -1.98
C MET A 190 -4.08 5.26 -3.36
N VAL A 191 -3.53 4.42 -4.25
CA VAL A 191 -4.04 4.21 -5.61
C VAL A 191 -5.27 3.31 -5.54
N THR A 192 -6.42 3.93 -5.26
CA THR A 192 -7.73 3.26 -5.27
C THR A 192 -8.42 3.32 -6.63
N GLU A 193 -7.93 4.18 -7.53
CA GLU A 193 -8.53 4.43 -8.84
C GLU A 193 -7.46 4.76 -9.89
N VAL A 194 -7.77 4.46 -11.16
CA VAL A 194 -6.97 4.80 -12.36
C VAL A 194 -6.55 6.27 -12.38
N ARG A 195 -7.42 7.17 -11.90
CA ARG A 195 -7.18 8.62 -11.91
C ARG A 195 -5.92 9.03 -11.12
N TYR A 196 -5.48 8.25 -10.13
CA TYR A 196 -4.21 8.50 -9.44
C TYR A 196 -3.00 8.25 -10.34
N LEU A 197 -3.03 7.21 -11.18
CA LEU A 197 -2.00 6.94 -12.18
C LEU A 197 -1.94 8.07 -13.21
N HIS A 198 -3.10 8.59 -13.64
CA HIS A 198 -3.15 9.77 -14.50
C HIS A 198 -2.53 11.02 -13.84
N VAL A 199 -2.69 11.22 -12.53
CA VAL A 199 -2.03 12.34 -11.84
C VAL A 199 -0.51 12.26 -12.01
N VAL A 200 0.07 11.09 -11.76
CA VAL A 200 1.52 10.88 -11.87
C VAL A 200 1.98 11.08 -13.32
N LEU A 201 1.29 10.47 -14.28
CA LEU A 201 1.58 10.61 -15.71
C LEU A 201 1.59 12.09 -16.16
N TYR A 202 0.50 12.83 -15.89
CA TYR A 202 0.42 14.24 -16.29
C TYR A 202 1.37 15.16 -15.50
N THR A 203 1.86 14.76 -14.32
CA THR A 203 2.94 15.49 -13.64
C THR A 203 4.29 15.32 -14.33
N ALA A 204 4.58 14.13 -14.86
CA ALA A 204 5.75 13.88 -15.68
C ALA A 204 5.67 14.68 -17.00
N GLU A 205 4.55 14.56 -17.73
CA GLU A 205 4.33 15.25 -19.01
C GLU A 205 4.44 16.77 -18.88
N ARG A 206 3.88 17.36 -17.82
CA ARG A 206 3.99 18.80 -17.59
C ARG A 206 5.45 19.23 -17.38
N ALA A 207 6.25 18.41 -16.69
CA ALA A 207 7.66 18.72 -16.44
C ALA A 207 8.48 18.58 -17.74
N TRP A 208 8.23 17.52 -18.52
CA TRP A 208 8.85 17.31 -19.82
C TRP A 208 8.50 18.42 -20.82
N SER A 209 7.21 18.74 -20.97
CA SER A 209 6.73 19.81 -21.85
C SER A 209 7.34 21.17 -21.52
N HIS A 210 7.53 21.46 -20.23
CA HIS A 210 8.19 22.69 -19.80
C HIS A 210 9.69 22.70 -20.14
N ALA A 211 10.35 21.55 -20.10
CA ALA A 211 11.72 21.42 -20.56
C ALA A 211 11.81 21.62 -22.09
N MET A 212 10.90 21.00 -22.85
CA MET A 212 10.86 21.11 -24.31
C MET A 212 10.57 22.53 -24.79
N GLU A 213 9.66 23.27 -24.14
CA GLU A 213 9.41 24.68 -24.45
C GLU A 213 10.67 25.54 -24.36
N LYS A 214 11.59 25.23 -23.43
CA LYS A 214 12.89 25.92 -23.33
C LYS A 214 13.93 25.38 -24.31
N LYS A 215 13.80 24.12 -24.72
CA LYS A 215 14.67 23.49 -25.72
C LYS A 215 14.42 24.06 -27.11
N THR A 216 13.16 24.34 -27.45
CA THR A 216 12.72 24.77 -28.78
C THR A 216 12.58 26.28 -28.93
N LEU A 217 13.26 27.06 -28.07
CA LEU A 217 13.39 28.49 -28.27
C LEU A 217 14.19 28.76 -29.57
N PRO A 218 13.82 29.77 -30.38
CA PRO A 218 14.53 30.08 -31.63
C PRO A 218 16.04 30.30 -31.44
N ASP A 219 16.41 31.02 -30.39
CA ASP A 219 17.82 31.32 -30.05
C ASP A 219 18.50 30.19 -29.25
N GLY A 220 17.78 29.10 -28.98
CA GLY A 220 18.19 28.04 -28.07
C GLY A 220 18.27 28.48 -26.59
N PRO A 221 18.48 27.54 -25.66
CA PRO A 221 18.59 27.86 -24.24
C PRO A 221 19.97 28.40 -23.87
N ASN A 222 20.00 29.54 -23.17
CA ASN A 222 21.21 30.07 -22.55
C ASN A 222 21.72 29.17 -21.39
N ALA A 223 22.93 29.39 -20.86
CA ALA A 223 23.53 28.53 -19.83
C ALA A 223 22.64 28.32 -18.58
N ARG A 224 21.98 29.39 -18.09
CA ARG A 224 21.04 29.31 -16.97
C ARG A 224 19.79 28.51 -17.32
N GLN A 225 19.23 28.71 -18.51
CA GLN A 225 18.07 27.98 -19.02
C GLN A 225 18.38 26.49 -19.25
N ARG A 226 19.61 26.15 -19.67
CA ARG A 226 20.07 24.76 -19.80
C ARG A 226 20.03 24.04 -18.45
N GLY A 227 20.56 24.65 -17.39
CA GLY A 227 20.48 24.09 -16.03
C GLY A 227 19.03 23.88 -15.57
N TYR A 228 18.16 24.86 -15.83
CA TYR A 228 16.73 24.76 -15.52
C TYR A 228 16.03 23.63 -16.29
N LEU A 229 16.30 23.51 -17.59
CA LEU A 229 15.78 22.47 -18.46
C LEU A 229 16.18 21.09 -17.96
N ILE A 230 17.46 20.88 -17.63
CA ILE A 230 17.96 19.62 -17.07
C ILE A 230 17.24 19.29 -15.76
N GLY A 231 17.07 20.28 -14.88
CA GLY A 231 16.30 20.11 -13.65
C GLY A 231 14.83 19.70 -13.89
N ARG A 232 14.21 20.21 -14.96
CA ARG A 232 12.85 19.82 -15.38
C ARG A 232 12.80 18.39 -15.93
N LEU A 233 13.79 17.98 -16.73
CA LEU A 233 13.90 16.60 -17.22
C LEU A 233 14.14 15.61 -16.09
N ARG A 234 15.06 15.89 -15.15
CA ARG A 234 15.27 15.06 -13.95
C ARG A 234 13.98 14.90 -13.15
N LYS A 235 13.18 15.96 -13.06
CA LYS A 235 11.87 15.91 -12.40
C LYS A 235 10.88 15.05 -13.20
N ALA A 236 10.86 15.13 -14.52
CA ALA A 236 10.02 14.28 -15.37
C ALA A 236 10.36 12.80 -15.15
N VAL A 237 11.65 12.44 -15.22
CA VAL A 237 12.13 11.06 -14.97
C VAL A 237 11.70 10.58 -13.59
N LYS A 238 11.88 11.38 -12.53
CA LYS A 238 11.42 11.01 -11.18
C LYS A 238 9.93 10.69 -11.09
N TRP A 239 9.10 11.36 -11.87
CA TRP A 239 7.66 11.07 -11.90
C TRP A 239 7.36 9.86 -12.80
N ALA A 240 8.10 9.66 -13.89
CA ALA A 240 7.99 8.48 -14.74
C ALA A 240 8.38 7.20 -13.99
N THR A 241 9.48 7.21 -13.23
CA THR A 241 9.86 6.07 -12.39
C THR A 241 8.79 5.75 -11.35
N LEU A 242 8.22 6.76 -10.70
CA LEU A 242 7.09 6.55 -9.78
C LEU A 242 5.86 5.99 -10.50
N PHE A 243 5.61 6.41 -11.75
CA PHE A 243 4.51 5.88 -12.54
C PHE A 243 4.72 4.40 -12.85
N GLN A 244 5.92 4.02 -13.30
CA GLN A 244 6.33 2.65 -13.56
C GLN A 244 6.16 1.77 -12.31
N ASP A 245 6.66 2.22 -11.15
CA ASP A 245 6.52 1.51 -9.88
C ASP A 245 5.05 1.29 -9.48
N LEU A 246 4.19 2.29 -9.71
CA LEU A 246 2.77 2.16 -9.40
C LEU A 246 2.04 1.25 -10.41
N CYS A 247 2.44 1.28 -11.68
CA CYS A 247 1.88 0.43 -12.73
C CYS A 247 2.30 -1.03 -12.58
N SER A 248 3.51 -1.34 -12.10
CA SER A 248 3.91 -2.73 -11.80
C SER A 248 3.08 -3.33 -10.66
N ILE A 249 2.76 -2.52 -9.64
CA ILE A 249 1.99 -2.97 -8.46
C ILE A 249 0.48 -3.00 -8.73
N LYS A 250 -0.07 -1.99 -9.42
CA LYS A 250 -1.53 -1.77 -9.56
C LYS A 250 -2.05 -1.89 -10.99
N GLY A 251 -1.19 -1.92 -12.00
CA GLY A 251 -1.57 -2.07 -13.41
C GLY A 251 -1.80 -3.53 -13.80
N ASP A 252 -2.56 -3.74 -14.87
CA ASP A 252 -2.58 -5.00 -15.61
C ASP A 252 -1.27 -5.21 -16.38
N SER A 253 -1.05 -6.43 -16.90
CA SER A 253 0.19 -6.80 -17.59
C SER A 253 0.52 -5.89 -18.78
N ARG A 254 -0.51 -5.41 -19.48
CA ARG A 254 -0.34 -4.47 -20.58
C ARG A 254 0.13 -3.10 -20.08
N THR A 255 -0.54 -2.54 -19.08
CA THR A 255 -0.21 -1.22 -18.54
C THR A 255 1.18 -1.20 -17.92
N SER A 256 1.61 -2.29 -17.27
CA SER A 256 2.96 -2.39 -16.73
C SER A 256 4.01 -2.34 -17.84
N LEU A 257 3.82 -3.09 -18.93
CA LEU A 257 4.73 -3.08 -20.08
C LEU A 257 4.77 -1.71 -20.78
N GLU A 258 3.62 -1.08 -21.00
CA GLU A 258 3.58 0.25 -21.61
C GLU A 258 4.22 1.33 -20.72
N ALA A 259 4.19 1.15 -19.40
CA ALA A 259 4.82 2.07 -18.45
C ALA A 259 6.36 1.95 -18.43
N GLU A 260 6.93 0.80 -18.80
CA GLU A 260 8.39 0.62 -18.92
C GLU A 260 8.98 1.39 -20.11
N VAL A 261 8.17 1.62 -21.14
CA VAL A 261 8.60 2.25 -22.40
C VAL A 261 8.42 3.79 -22.37
N CYS A 262 7.76 4.34 -21.36
CA CYS A 262 7.44 5.77 -21.22
C CYS A 262 8.43 6.53 -20.33
#